data_AF-A0A349DM92-F1
#
_entry.id   AF-A0A349DM92-F1
#
_cell.length_a   1.000
_cell.length_b   1.000
_cell.length_c   1.000
_cell.angle_alpha   90.00
_cell.angle_beta   90.00
_cell.angle_gamma   90.00
#
_symmetry.space_group_name_H-M   'P 1'
#
loop_
_entity.id
_entity.type
_entity.pdbx_description
1 polymer ?
#
loop_
_entity_poly.entity_id
_entity_poly.type
_entity_poly.pdbx_seq_one_letter_code
_entity_poly.pdbx_strand_id
1 'polypeptide(L)'
;VILDERNNGGGSAADYMIDVMARSVFGYFNSKANDNRPWTTPMAGIWGPKVMLINERAGSGGDLLPYMFKAKKLGPLVGTRTWGGLVGTWDTPRFIDGGRMVAPRGGFFDANGKWAVEGEGVAPDVEVIQDPKLLLQGRDPQLERGVKVAMELLKKQEFKAKPEPPAPIRWKRPKGFKAKTNK
;
A
#
# COMPACT_ATOMS: atom_id res chain seq x y z
N VAL A 1 6.50 -0.16 -6.67
CA VAL A 1 5.27 0.50 -7.20
C VAL A 1 5.20 1.94 -6.69
N ILE A 2 4.58 2.83 -7.46
CA ILE A 2 4.25 4.19 -7.02
C ILE A 2 2.73 4.27 -6.94
N LEU A 3 2.21 4.73 -5.81
CA LEU A 3 0.81 5.02 -5.60
C LEU A 3 0.64 6.54 -5.62
N ASP A 4 -0.28 7.05 -6.42
CA ASP A 4 -0.55 8.48 -6.49
C ASP A 4 -1.82 8.80 -5.71
N GLU A 5 -1.67 9.34 -4.50
CA GLU A 5 -2.75 9.74 -3.61
C GLU A 5 -2.98 11.26 -3.64
N ARG A 6 -2.28 11.97 -4.53
CA ARG A 6 -2.42 13.41 -4.67
C ARG A 6 -3.81 13.75 -5.19
N ASN A 7 -4.38 14.83 -4.66
CA ASN A 7 -5.71 15.32 -5.02
C ASN A 7 -6.85 14.34 -4.69
N ASN A 8 -6.63 13.34 -3.83
CA ASN A 8 -7.72 12.50 -3.32
C ASN A 8 -8.54 13.26 -2.27
N GLY A 9 -9.70 13.79 -2.67
CA GLY A 9 -10.60 14.52 -1.76
C GLY A 9 -11.33 13.65 -0.74
N GLY A 10 -11.09 12.33 -0.73
CA GLY A 10 -11.67 11.39 0.21
C GLY A 10 -12.88 10.65 -0.33
N GLY A 11 -13.71 10.15 0.59
CA GLY A 11 -14.79 9.20 0.30
C GLY A 11 -14.86 8.15 1.40
N SER A 12 -14.64 6.89 1.05
CA SER A 12 -14.54 5.80 2.03
C SER A 12 -13.13 5.70 2.62
N ALA A 13 -13.03 5.21 3.85
CA ALA A 13 -11.80 4.61 4.36
C ALA A 13 -11.42 3.43 3.44
N ALA A 14 -10.29 3.53 2.73
CA ALA A 14 -9.83 2.49 1.80
C ALA A 14 -8.85 1.53 2.50
N ASP A 15 -9.26 0.97 3.64
CA ASP A 15 -8.46 0.03 4.45
C ASP A 15 -8.08 -1.25 3.67
N TYR A 16 -8.96 -1.74 2.80
CA TYR A 16 -8.69 -2.87 1.92
C TYR A 16 -7.46 -2.66 1.02
N MET A 17 -7.13 -1.42 0.65
CA MET A 17 -5.93 -1.12 -0.13
C MET A 17 -4.67 -1.39 0.70
N ILE A 18 -4.71 -1.09 2.00
CA ILE A 18 -3.64 -1.41 2.93
C ILE A 18 -3.47 -2.92 3.05
N ASP A 19 -4.57 -3.67 3.17
CA ASP A 19 -4.51 -5.13 3.23
C ASP A 19 -3.85 -5.73 1.98
N VAL A 20 -4.20 -5.25 0.78
CA VAL A 20 -3.57 -5.70 -0.48
C VAL A 20 -2.07 -5.39 -0.49
N MET A 21 -1.67 -4.18 -0.08
CA MET A 21 -0.27 -3.76 -0.06
C MET A 21 0.57 -4.43 1.03
N ALA A 22 -0.07 -4.82 2.15
CA ALA A 22 0.58 -5.43 3.31
C ALA A 22 0.69 -6.96 3.24
N ARG A 23 0.17 -7.60 2.17
CA ARG A 23 0.27 -9.05 1.97
C ARG A 23 1.71 -9.54 2.11
N SER A 24 1.86 -10.70 2.74
CA SER A 24 3.12 -11.45 2.82
C SER A 24 3.08 -12.65 1.86
N VAL A 25 4.26 -13.09 1.42
CA VAL A 25 4.38 -14.32 0.64
C VAL A 25 4.32 -15.51 1.58
N PHE A 26 3.32 -16.37 1.43
CA PHE A 26 3.22 -17.64 2.19
C PHE A 26 4.02 -18.77 1.54
N GLY A 27 4.11 -18.76 0.21
CA GLY A 27 4.76 -19.83 -0.54
C GLY A 27 4.71 -19.62 -2.03
N TYR A 28 5.10 -20.68 -2.76
CA TYR A 28 5.17 -20.70 -4.21
C TYR A 28 4.49 -21.95 -4.75
N PHE A 29 3.81 -21.83 -5.88
CA PHE A 29 3.46 -22.96 -6.72
C PHE A 29 4.48 -23.05 -7.85
N ASN A 30 4.92 -24.27 -8.16
CA ASN A 30 5.78 -24.49 -9.32
C ASN A 30 4.96 -24.41 -10.61
N SER A 31 5.62 -23.97 -11.68
CA SER A 31 5.08 -24.01 -13.04
C SER A 31 5.84 -25.05 -13.83
N LYS A 32 5.13 -25.86 -14.62
CA LYS A 32 5.74 -26.73 -15.65
C LYS A 32 5.65 -26.15 -17.06
N ALA A 33 5.06 -24.96 -17.19
CA ALA A 33 4.88 -24.28 -18.46
C ALA A 33 5.94 -23.19 -18.66
N ASN A 34 6.24 -22.91 -19.93
CA ASN A 34 7.20 -21.88 -20.38
C ASN A 34 8.60 -22.01 -19.75
N ASP A 35 8.89 -21.16 -18.77
CA ASP A 35 10.18 -20.93 -18.13
C ASP A 35 10.32 -21.64 -16.77
N ASN A 36 9.36 -22.50 -16.41
CA ASN A 36 9.23 -23.12 -15.09
C ASN A 36 9.23 -22.09 -13.93
N ARG A 37 8.78 -20.86 -14.19
CA ARG A 37 8.79 -19.80 -13.17
C ARG A 37 7.72 -20.06 -12.10
N PRO A 38 8.09 -20.14 -10.81
CA PRO A 38 7.11 -20.25 -9.74
C PRO A 38 6.30 -18.95 -9.59
N TRP A 39 5.04 -19.07 -9.18
CA TRP A 39 4.23 -17.93 -8.76
C TRP A 39 3.94 -17.97 -7.27
N THR A 40 3.84 -16.79 -6.66
CA THR A 40 3.60 -16.64 -5.21
C THR A 40 2.16 -16.97 -4.84
N THR A 41 1.95 -17.37 -3.59
CA THR A 41 0.64 -17.33 -2.94
C THR A 41 0.66 -16.32 -1.77
N PRO A 42 -0.25 -15.33 -1.73
CA PRO A 42 -1.25 -15.03 -2.78
C PRO A 42 -0.61 -14.58 -4.10
N MET A 43 -1.30 -14.77 -5.23
CA MET A 43 -0.80 -14.31 -6.54
C MET A 43 -0.86 -12.79 -6.68
N ALA A 44 -1.93 -12.18 -6.17
CA ALA A 44 -2.18 -10.73 -6.28
C ALA A 44 -1.46 -9.91 -5.19
N GLY A 45 -0.20 -10.23 -4.92
CA GLY A 45 0.63 -9.44 -4.00
C GLY A 45 1.44 -8.39 -4.73
N ILE A 46 1.61 -7.23 -4.09
CA ILE A 46 2.47 -6.16 -4.59
C ILE A 46 3.83 -6.31 -3.93
N TRP A 47 4.73 -7.01 -4.60
CA TRP A 47 6.04 -7.35 -4.09
C TRP A 47 7.07 -6.24 -4.33
N GLY A 48 8.01 -6.08 -3.39
CA GLY A 48 9.04 -5.05 -3.45
C GLY A 48 8.60 -3.70 -2.88
N PRO A 49 9.43 -2.66 -3.10
CA PRO A 49 9.23 -1.36 -2.48
C PRO A 49 8.02 -0.62 -3.03
N LYS A 50 7.40 0.15 -2.16
CA LYS A 50 6.21 0.96 -2.43
C LYS A 50 6.56 2.39 -2.07
N VAL A 51 6.07 3.35 -2.85
CA VAL A 51 6.20 4.78 -2.57
C VAL A 51 4.82 5.39 -2.82
N MET A 52 4.36 6.25 -1.93
CA MET A 52 3.09 6.95 -2.11
C MET A 52 3.34 8.45 -2.28
N LEU A 53 2.73 9.03 -3.31
CA LEU A 53 2.72 10.48 -3.53
C LEU A 53 1.55 11.09 -2.79
N ILE A 54 1.79 12.17 -2.06
CA ILE A 54 0.76 12.91 -1.31
C ILE A 54 0.86 14.41 -1.57
N ASN A 55 -0.24 15.13 -1.40
CA ASN A 55 -0.21 16.60 -1.45
C ASN A 55 -1.28 17.23 -0.55
N GLU A 56 -1.22 18.55 -0.44
CA GLU A 56 -2.14 19.39 0.36
C GLU A 56 -3.61 19.31 -0.06
N ARG A 57 -3.88 18.74 -1.24
CA ARG A 57 -5.25 18.54 -1.76
C ARG A 57 -5.82 17.16 -1.42
N ALA A 58 -5.00 16.26 -0.86
CA ALA A 58 -5.48 15.00 -0.32
C ALA A 58 -6.14 15.26 1.05
N GLY A 59 -7.35 14.76 1.25
CA GLY A 59 -8.15 15.08 2.43
C GLY A 59 -9.16 13.99 2.81
N SER A 60 -9.59 13.94 4.06
CA SER A 60 -10.56 12.95 4.57
C SER A 60 -10.07 11.51 4.34
N GLY A 61 -10.74 10.70 3.53
CA GLY A 61 -10.22 9.39 3.11
C GLY A 61 -8.79 9.47 2.54
N GLY A 62 -8.46 10.58 1.86
CA GLY A 62 -7.13 10.88 1.35
C GLY A 62 -6.10 11.30 2.41
N ASP A 63 -6.53 11.62 3.63
CA ASP A 63 -5.63 11.70 4.78
C ASP A 63 -5.43 10.32 5.43
N LEU A 64 -6.52 9.54 5.53
CA LEU A 64 -6.50 8.25 6.24
C LEU A 64 -5.62 7.21 5.54
N LEU A 65 -5.64 7.15 4.20
CA LEU A 65 -4.83 6.16 3.47
C LEU A 65 -3.32 6.37 3.68
N PRO A 66 -2.74 7.59 3.52
CA PRO A 66 -1.35 7.87 3.89
C PRO A 66 -1.02 7.59 5.36
N TYR A 67 -1.95 7.92 6.27
CA TYR A 67 -1.78 7.62 7.69
C TYR A 67 -1.61 6.11 7.93
N MET A 68 -2.52 5.30 7.39
CA MET A 68 -2.45 3.82 7.53
C MET A 68 -1.22 3.25 6.82
N PHE A 69 -0.84 3.80 5.66
CA PHE A 69 0.35 3.38 4.91
C PHE A 69 1.63 3.55 5.73
N LYS A 70 1.74 4.69 6.43
CA LYS A 70 2.84 4.98 7.36
C LYS A 70 2.79 4.09 8.60
N ALA A 71 1.60 3.91 9.20
CA ALA A 71 1.41 3.06 10.38
C ALA A 71 1.81 1.60 10.12
N LYS A 72 1.53 1.08 8.92
CA LYS A 72 1.92 -0.27 8.48
C LYS A 72 3.34 -0.35 7.91
N LYS A 73 4.07 0.76 7.88
CA LYS A 73 5.47 0.85 7.39
C LYS A 73 5.64 0.29 5.98
N LEU A 74 4.68 0.57 5.09
CA LEU A 74 4.64 -0.01 3.75
C LEU A 74 5.62 0.63 2.76
N GLY A 75 6.04 1.87 3.03
CA GLY A 75 6.98 2.64 2.22
C GLY A 75 7.02 4.11 2.64
N PRO A 76 7.86 4.93 1.98
CA PRO A 76 7.89 6.36 2.23
C PRO A 76 6.77 7.11 1.51
N LEU A 77 6.40 8.25 2.08
CA LEU A 77 5.53 9.26 1.51
C LEU A 77 6.38 10.37 0.86
N VAL A 78 6.02 10.80 -0.34
CA VAL A 78 6.73 11.84 -1.11
C VAL A 78 5.74 12.93 -1.53
N GLY A 79 6.10 14.20 -1.32
CA GLY A 79 5.27 15.33 -1.76
C GLY A 79 5.08 16.36 -0.66
N THR A 80 3.85 16.79 -0.41
CA THR A 80 3.51 17.81 0.60
C THR A 80 2.54 17.26 1.64
N ARG A 81 2.50 17.88 2.83
CA ARG A 81 1.56 17.53 3.90
C ARG A 81 0.13 17.56 3.38
N THR A 82 -0.67 16.56 3.73
CA THR A 82 -2.10 16.47 3.36
C THR A 82 -2.96 17.52 4.10
N TRP A 83 -4.23 17.65 3.72
CA TRP A 83 -5.13 18.69 4.22
C TRP A 83 -5.38 18.62 5.74
N GLY A 84 -5.52 17.42 6.29
CA GLY A 84 -5.79 17.23 7.72
C GLY A 84 -7.26 17.41 8.10
N GLY A 85 -8.18 16.89 7.29
CA GLY A 85 -9.61 16.93 7.56
C GLY A 85 -10.19 15.53 7.70
N LEU A 86 -9.95 14.86 8.82
CA LEU A 86 -10.35 13.49 9.12
C LEU A 86 -11.41 13.44 10.25
N VAL A 87 -12.49 14.19 10.03
CA VAL A 87 -13.71 14.08 10.84
C VAL A 87 -14.87 13.68 9.93
N GLY A 88 -15.57 12.61 10.31
CA GLY A 88 -16.67 12.11 9.52
C GLY A 88 -17.98 12.89 9.72
N THR A 89 -18.79 12.87 8.68
CA THR A 89 -19.94 13.78 8.50
C THR A 89 -21.27 13.06 8.30
N TRP A 90 -21.39 11.83 8.82
CA TRP A 90 -22.59 11.00 8.73
C TRP A 90 -23.78 11.58 9.50
N ASP A 91 -24.99 11.04 9.25
CA ASP A 91 -26.22 11.37 9.97
C ASP A 91 -26.57 12.86 10.06
N THR A 92 -26.25 13.63 9.01
CA THR A 92 -26.62 15.04 8.89
C THR A 92 -28.00 15.14 8.22
N PRO A 93 -29.05 15.59 8.93
CA PRO A 93 -30.39 15.68 8.37
C PRO A 93 -30.47 16.79 7.31
N ARG A 94 -31.40 16.64 6.37
CA ARG A 94 -31.72 17.69 5.38
C ARG A 94 -32.59 18.77 6.00
N PHE A 95 -32.54 19.95 5.39
CA PHE A 95 -33.46 21.04 5.71
C PHE A 95 -34.85 20.80 5.09
N ILE A 96 -35.87 21.45 5.65
CA ILE A 96 -37.28 21.33 5.22
C ILE A 96 -37.52 21.80 3.78
N ASP A 97 -36.64 22.65 3.26
CA ASP A 97 -36.66 23.19 1.90
C ASP A 97 -35.84 22.34 0.90
N GLY A 98 -35.29 21.20 1.36
CA GLY A 98 -34.45 20.32 0.55
C GLY A 98 -32.95 20.67 0.55
N GLY A 99 -32.55 21.75 1.24
CA GLY A 99 -31.16 22.09 1.47
C GLY A 99 -30.42 21.06 2.32
N ARG A 100 -29.08 21.17 2.38
CA ARG A 100 -28.23 20.30 3.21
C ARG A 100 -27.19 21.10 3.97
N MET A 101 -26.84 20.62 5.15
CA MET A 101 -25.62 21.03 5.87
C MET A 101 -24.72 19.82 6.08
N VAL A 102 -23.46 20.09 6.34
CA VAL A 102 -22.47 19.09 6.76
C VAL A 102 -21.99 19.51 8.13
N ALA A 103 -22.13 18.63 9.12
CA ALA A 103 -21.65 18.84 10.48
C ALA A 103 -20.58 17.78 10.80
N PRO A 104 -19.44 18.16 11.36
CA PRO A 104 -18.44 17.22 11.85
C PRO A 104 -18.99 16.45 13.05
N ARG A 105 -18.99 15.11 13.01
CA ARG A 105 -19.62 14.27 14.05
C ARG A 105 -18.69 13.27 14.73
N GLY A 106 -17.70 12.71 14.03
CA GLY A 106 -16.81 11.71 14.61
C GLY A 106 -15.37 11.89 14.19
N GLY A 107 -14.51 12.17 15.17
CA GLY A 107 -13.07 12.31 14.97
C GLY A 107 -12.35 10.96 15.00
N PHE A 108 -11.20 10.92 14.33
CA PHE A 108 -10.31 9.76 14.34
C PHE A 108 -9.26 9.86 15.47
N PHE A 109 -9.11 8.77 16.22
CA PHE A 109 -8.02 8.60 17.19
C PHE A 109 -7.24 7.33 16.87
N ASP A 110 -5.94 7.35 17.17
CA ASP A 110 -5.04 6.25 16.89
C ASP A 110 -5.17 5.10 17.90
N ALA A 111 -4.46 4.00 17.65
CA ALA A 111 -4.46 2.83 18.54
C ALA A 111 -3.87 3.11 19.94
N ASN A 112 -3.23 4.27 20.14
CA ASN A 112 -2.72 4.72 21.44
C ASN A 112 -3.71 5.63 22.18
N GLY A 113 -4.91 5.84 21.62
CA GLY A 113 -5.93 6.71 22.20
C GLY A 113 -5.67 8.20 22.01
N LYS A 114 -4.82 8.58 21.05
CA LYS A 114 -4.52 9.98 20.73
C LYS A 114 -5.26 10.44 19.49
N TRP A 115 -5.80 11.65 19.50
CA TRP A 115 -6.30 12.29 18.28
C TRP A 115 -5.20 12.34 17.24
N ALA A 116 -5.55 12.05 15.99
CA ALA A 116 -4.60 12.01 14.89
C ALA A 116 -5.21 12.62 13.64
N VAL A 117 -4.34 13.20 12.80
CA VAL A 117 -4.63 13.73 11.45
C VAL A 117 -5.48 15.01 11.43
N GLU A 118 -6.58 15.10 12.16
CA GLU A 118 -7.44 16.28 12.16
C GLU A 118 -6.67 17.53 12.60
N GLY A 119 -6.70 18.58 11.77
CA GLY A 119 -6.01 19.84 12.01
C GLY A 119 -4.49 19.82 11.78
N GLU A 120 -3.90 18.65 11.51
CA GLU A 120 -2.45 18.47 11.32
C GLU A 120 -2.07 17.90 9.95
N GLY A 121 -2.89 17.02 9.38
CA GLY A 121 -2.58 16.25 8.17
C GLY A 121 -1.50 15.19 8.37
N VAL A 122 -1.12 14.53 7.28
CA VAL A 122 -0.06 13.53 7.24
C VAL A 122 1.17 14.12 6.56
N ALA A 123 2.27 14.20 7.30
CA ALA A 123 3.52 14.74 6.78
C ALA A 123 4.24 13.73 5.85
N PRO A 124 4.85 14.21 4.75
CA PRO A 124 5.68 13.38 3.88
C PRO A 124 6.98 12.98 4.58
N ASP A 125 7.60 11.89 4.14
CA ASP A 125 8.96 11.53 4.55
C ASP A 125 10.01 12.24 3.68
N VAL A 126 9.65 12.56 2.43
CA VAL A 126 10.44 13.38 1.51
C VAL A 126 9.59 14.53 0.99
N GLU A 127 9.84 15.72 1.52
CA GLU A 127 9.10 16.91 1.11
C GLU A 127 9.54 17.39 -0.28
N VAL A 128 8.57 17.56 -1.18
CA VAL A 128 8.74 18.14 -2.52
C VAL A 128 7.48 18.88 -2.89
N ILE A 129 7.61 20.15 -3.24
CA ILE A 129 6.49 20.96 -3.75
C ILE A 129 6.28 20.75 -5.25
N GLN A 130 5.06 20.95 -5.71
CA GLN A 130 4.75 21.11 -7.13
C GLN A 130 5.17 22.51 -7.59
N ASP A 131 6.41 22.65 -8.07
CA ASP A 131 6.91 23.93 -8.60
C ASP A 131 6.13 24.33 -9.87
N PRO A 132 5.40 25.47 -9.86
CA PRO A 132 4.64 25.92 -11.02
C PRO A 132 5.48 26.11 -12.29
N LYS A 133 6.74 26.56 -12.15
CA LYS A 133 7.64 26.74 -13.30
C LYS A 133 7.98 25.41 -13.96
N LEU A 134 8.22 24.37 -13.16
CA LEU A 134 8.50 23.03 -13.67
C LEU A 134 7.25 22.38 -14.28
N LEU A 135 6.08 22.58 -13.66
CA LEU A 135 4.80 22.13 -14.21
C LEU A 135 4.51 22.75 -15.59
N LEU A 136 4.76 24.07 -15.76
CA LEU A 136 4.62 24.74 -17.06
C LEU A 136 5.58 24.20 -18.12
N GLN A 137 6.67 23.57 -17.72
CA GLN A 137 7.61 22.87 -18.60
C GLN A 137 7.23 21.40 -18.85
N GLY A 138 6.06 20.97 -18.38
CA GLY A 138 5.57 19.58 -18.53
C GLY A 138 6.22 18.58 -17.57
N ARG A 139 6.89 19.06 -16.50
CA ARG A 139 7.54 18.21 -15.50
C ARG A 139 6.69 18.06 -14.25
N ASP A 140 6.79 16.90 -13.60
CA ASP A 140 6.14 16.62 -12.32
C ASP A 140 7.21 16.33 -11.26
N PRO A 141 7.66 17.35 -10.48
CA PRO A 141 8.74 17.18 -9.50
C PRO A 141 8.46 16.12 -8.43
N GLN A 142 7.21 16.00 -7.98
CA GLN A 142 6.83 15.01 -6.97
C GLN A 142 6.89 13.60 -7.52
N LEU A 143 6.35 13.38 -8.74
CA LEU A 143 6.42 12.09 -9.40
C LEU A 143 7.86 11.71 -9.74
N GLU A 144 8.64 12.62 -10.31
CA GLU A 144 10.06 12.41 -10.60
C GLU A 144 10.84 12.03 -9.34
N ARG A 145 10.58 12.72 -8.21
CA ARG A 145 11.20 12.36 -6.93
C ARG A 145 10.72 10.99 -6.44
N GLY A 146 9.42 10.69 -6.55
CA GLY A 146 8.85 9.41 -6.18
C GLY A 146 9.47 8.24 -6.95
N VAL A 147 9.67 8.40 -8.26
CA VAL A 147 10.39 7.43 -9.11
C VAL A 147 11.82 7.27 -8.63
N LYS A 148 12.54 8.37 -8.38
CA LYS A 148 13.92 8.30 -7.89
C LYS A 148 14.02 7.54 -6.57
N VAL A 149 13.15 7.83 -5.60
CA VAL A 149 13.09 7.13 -4.32
C VAL A 149 12.75 5.65 -4.51
N ALA A 150 11.78 5.33 -5.36
CA ALA A 150 11.40 3.94 -5.65
C ALA A 150 12.56 3.14 -6.26
N MET A 151 13.33 3.73 -7.17
CA MET A 151 14.51 3.11 -7.78
C MET A 151 15.66 2.92 -6.79
N GLU A 152 15.86 3.87 -5.88
CA GLU A 152 16.84 3.73 -4.79
C GLU A 152 16.47 2.59 -3.83
N LEU A 153 15.18 2.47 -3.49
CA LEU A 153 14.68 1.37 -2.67
C LEU A 153 14.77 0.03 -3.40
N LEU A 154 14.49 -0.01 -4.71
CA LEU A 154 14.52 -1.24 -5.49
C LEU A 154 15.92 -1.88 -5.46
N LYS A 155 16.99 -1.08 -5.55
CA LYS A 155 18.37 -1.58 -5.42
C LYS A 155 18.65 -2.26 -4.07
N LYS A 156 17.93 -1.90 -3.01
CA LYS A 156 18.14 -2.38 -1.64
C LYS A 156 17.14 -3.47 -1.22
N GLN A 157 15.93 -3.44 -1.76
CA GLN A 157 14.76 -4.20 -1.31
C GLN A 157 14.08 -4.93 -2.46
N GLU A 158 14.84 -5.29 -3.50
CA GLU A 158 14.32 -6.04 -4.63
C GLU A 158 13.70 -7.36 -4.15
N PHE A 159 12.46 -7.60 -4.57
CA PHE A 159 11.84 -8.89 -4.36
C PHE A 159 12.36 -9.90 -5.38
N LYS A 160 13.04 -10.95 -4.89
CA LYS A 160 13.51 -12.06 -5.70
C LYS A 160 12.70 -13.32 -5.37
N ALA A 161 11.97 -13.82 -6.36
CA ALA A 161 11.25 -15.07 -6.22
C ALA A 161 12.24 -16.23 -5.95
N LYS A 162 11.86 -17.14 -5.06
CA LYS A 162 12.67 -18.34 -4.80
C LYS A 162 12.57 -19.29 -5.99
N PRO A 163 13.66 -19.97 -6.39
CA PRO A 163 13.61 -21.01 -7.41
C PRO A 163 12.82 -22.23 -6.90
N GLU A 164 12.34 -23.05 -7.84
CA GLU A 164 11.70 -24.33 -7.52
C GLU A 164 12.72 -25.27 -6.82
N PRO A 165 12.38 -25.86 -5.66
CA PRO A 165 13.23 -26.87 -5.02
C PRO A 165 13.18 -28.21 -5.78
N PRO A 166 14.11 -29.15 -5.51
CA PRO A 166 14.04 -30.50 -6.08
C PRO A 166 12.69 -31.18 -5.82
N ALA A 167 12.23 -31.97 -6.79
CA ALA A 167 10.95 -32.65 -6.70
C ALA A 167 10.86 -33.51 -5.43
N PRO A 168 9.73 -33.48 -4.70
CA PRO A 168 9.58 -34.27 -3.50
C PRO A 168 9.59 -35.77 -3.83
N ILE A 169 10.16 -36.57 -2.93
CA ILE A 169 10.07 -38.03 -3.02
C ILE A 169 8.61 -38.42 -2.76
N ARG A 170 7.89 -38.78 -3.84
CA ARG A 170 6.44 -39.05 -3.82
C ARG A 170 6.06 -40.39 -3.21
N TRP A 171 7.03 -41.28 -3.00
CA TRP A 171 6.81 -42.59 -2.42
C TRP A 171 7.82 -42.82 -1.31
N LYS A 172 7.35 -43.22 -0.13
CA LYS A 172 8.20 -43.68 0.96
C LYS A 172 7.86 -45.14 1.22
N ARG A 173 8.88 -46.01 1.24
CA ARG A 173 8.68 -47.36 1.75
C ARG A 173 8.38 -47.27 3.25
N PRO A 174 7.43 -48.05 3.79
CA PRO A 174 7.21 -48.13 5.22
C PRO A 174 8.53 -48.45 5.95
N LYS A 175 8.74 -47.86 7.12
CA LYS A 175 9.86 -48.25 7.99
C LYS A 175 9.76 -49.76 8.24
N GLY A 176 10.81 -50.50 7.88
CA GLY A 176 10.87 -51.96 8.04
C GLY A 176 10.54 -52.80 6.79
N PHE A 177 10.30 -52.19 5.62
CA PHE A 177 10.11 -52.95 4.38
C PHE A 177 11.40 -53.69 3.99
N LYS A 178 11.43 -55.01 4.19
CA LYS A 178 12.43 -55.91 3.60
C LYS A 178 11.92 -56.37 2.25
N ALA A 179 12.60 -55.99 1.17
CA ALA A 179 12.32 -56.56 -0.14
C ALA A 179 12.56 -58.08 -0.04
N LYS A 180 11.58 -58.91 -0.42
CA LYS A 180 11.84 -60.33 -0.62
C LYS A 180 12.86 -60.43 -1.75
N THR A 181 14.08 -60.85 -1.42
CA THR A 181 15.05 -61.32 -2.41
C THR A 181 14.43 -62.55 -3.07
N ASN A 182 14.03 -62.42 -4.34
CA ASN A 182 13.60 -63.57 -5.13
C ASN A 182 14.79 -64.55 -5.21
N LYS A 183 14.56 -65.78 -4.76
CA LYS A 183 15.34 -66.96 -5.14
C LYS A 183 14.87 -67.42 -6.51
#